data_AF-A0A9E4K734-F1
#
_entry.id   AF-A0A9E4K734-F1
#
_cell.length_a   1.000
_cell.length_b   1.000
_cell.length_c   1.000
_cell.angle_alpha   90.00
_cell.angle_beta   90.00
_cell.angle_gamma   90.00
#
_symmetry.space_group_name_H-M   'P 1'
#
loop_
_entity.id
_entity.type
_entity.pdbx_description
1 polymer ?
#
loop_
_entity_poly.entity_id
_entity_poly.type
_entity_poly.pdbx_seq_one_letter_code
_entity_poly.pdbx_strand_id
1 'polypeptide(L)' 'MRAYHRIIKVARTIADLEDSSEILTQHLSEAIGYRRLDRRQQY' A
#
# COMPACT_ATOMS: atom_id res chain seq x y z
N MET A 1 -10.87 11.05 6.98
CA MET A 1 -11.27 10.16 5.86
C MET A 1 -10.27 10.09 4.67
N ARG A 2 -9.19 10.88 4.58
CA ARG A 2 -8.28 10.84 3.39
C ARG A 2 -7.13 9.80 3.48
N ALA A 3 -6.73 9.41 4.68
CA ALA A 3 -5.60 8.50 4.89
C ALA A 3 -5.90 7.06 4.42
N TYR A 4 -7.11 6.56 4.68
CA TYR A 4 -7.55 5.21 4.32
C TYR A 4 -7.60 5.02 2.80
N HIS A 5 -8.10 6.02 2.08
CA HIS A 5 -8.19 5.99 0.62
C HIS A 5 -6.82 5.91 -0.07
N ARG A 6 -5.79 6.53 0.54
CA ARG A 6 -4.40 6.36 0.07
C ARG A 6 -3.88 4.94 0.27
N ILE A 7 -4.20 4.30 1.40
CA ILE A 7 -3.77 2.92 1.69
C ILE A 7 -4.38 1.97 0.66
N ILE A 8 -5.66 2.12 0.33
CA ILE A 8 -6.32 1.31 -0.71
C ILE A 8 -5.65 1.50 -2.08
N LYS A 9 -5.31 2.74 -2.45
CA LYS A 9 -4.61 3.00 -3.72
C LYS A 9 -3.25 2.30 -3.79
N VAL A 10 -2.45 2.41 -2.73
CA VAL A 10 -1.13 1.76 -2.68
C VAL A 10 -1.27 0.24 -2.66
N ALA A 11 -2.22 -0.30 -1.88
CA ALA A 11 -2.48 -1.73 -1.84
C ALA A 11 -2.94 -2.27 -3.20
N ARG A 12 -3.73 -1.50 -3.97
CA ARG A 12 -4.10 -1.85 -5.35
C ARG A 12 -2.88 -1.85 -6.27
N THR A 13 -2.03 -0.84 -6.21
CA THR A 13 -0.79 -0.81 -7.00
C THR A 13 0.11 -2.01 -6.68
N ILE A 14 0.20 -2.42 -5.41
CA ILE A 14 0.96 -3.61 -5.02
C ILE A 14 0.32 -4.89 -5.59
N ALA A 15 -1.00 -5.03 -5.46
CA ALA A 15 -1.73 -6.15 -6.06
C ALA A 15 -1.53 -6.23 -7.58
N ASP A 16 -1.57 -5.09 -8.27
CA ASP A 16 -1.35 -4.99 -9.71
C ASP A 16 0.10 -5.38 -10.09
N LEU A 17 1.09 -5.09 -9.24
CA LEU A 17 2.49 -5.49 -9.44
C LEU A 17 2.73 -6.99 -9.22
N GLU A 18 1.96 -7.63 -8.34
CA GLU A 18 1.98 -9.07 -8.11
C GLU A 18 1.07 -9.85 -9.08
N ASP A 19 0.52 -9.17 -10.09
CA ASP A 19 -0.44 -9.74 -11.05
C ASP A 19 -1.66 -10.38 -10.35
N SER A 20 -2.03 -9.82 -9.20
CA SER A 20 -3.13 -10.27 -8.36
C SER A 20 -4.40 -9.49 -8.66
N SER A 21 -5.44 -10.19 -9.11
CA SER A 21 -6.74 -9.60 -9.42
C SER A 21 -7.51 -9.11 -8.19
N GLU A 22 -7.14 -9.56 -6.98
CA GLU A 22 -7.79 -9.19 -5.74
C GLU A 22 -6.83 -8.54 -4.74
N ILE A 23 -7.32 -7.56 -3.98
CA ILE A 23 -6.53 -6.97 -2.90
C ILE A 23 -6.58 -7.93 -1.70
N LEU A 24 -5.48 -8.64 -1.49
CA LEU A 24 -5.30 -9.53 -0.35
C LEU A 24 -4.72 -8.79 0.86
N THR A 25 -4.84 -9.41 2.03
CA THR A 25 -4.35 -8.88 3.32
C THR A 25 -2.84 -8.60 3.29
N GLN A 26 -2.08 -9.34 2.48
CA GLN A 26 -0.65 -9.11 2.26
C GLN A 26 -0.38 -7.74 1.60
N HIS A 27 -1.11 -7.40 0.52
CA HIS A 27 -0.95 -6.11 -0.18
C HIS A 27 -1.32 -4.92 0.73
N LEU A 28 -2.33 -5.10 1.59
CA LEU A 28 -2.69 -4.10 2.62
C LEU A 28 -1.58 -3.93 3.67
N SER A 29 -1.01 -5.04 4.15
CA SER A 29 0.07 -5.01 5.14
C SER A 29 1.31 -4.31 4.57
N GLU A 30 1.65 -4.58 3.31
CA GLU A 30 2.72 -3.90 2.60
C GLU A 30 2.43 -2.42 2.37
N ALA A 31 1.21 -2.05 1.95
CA ALA A 31 0.83 -0.66 1.77
C ALA A 31 0.91 0.16 3.07
N ILE A 32 0.56 -0.45 4.20
CA ILE A 32 0.70 0.15 5.53
C ILE A 32 2.18 0.29 5.91
N GLY A 33 3.00 -0.72 5.59
CA GLY A 33 4.45 -0.73 5.79
C GLY A 33 5.19 0.32 4.95
N TYR A 34 4.83 0.45 3.67
CA TYR A 34 5.35 1.48 2.75
C TYR A 34 5.19 2.88 3.32
N ARG A 35 4.06 3.15 3.97
CA ARG A 35 3.79 4.43 4.65
C ARG A 35 4.73 4.74 5.83
N ARG A 36 5.33 3.72 6.45
CA ARG A 36 6.35 3.92 7.50
C ARG A 36 7.72 4.19 6.89
N LEU A 37 8.02 3.59 5.73
CA LEU A 37 9.28 3.76 5.02
C LEU A 37 9.37 5.11 4.28
N ASP A 38 8.29 5.55 3.65
CA ASP A 38 8.19 6.85 2.96
C ASP A 38 8.50 8.02 3.91
N ARG A 39 8.16 7.88 5.20
CA ARG A 39 8.47 8.86 6.24
C ARG A 39 9.95 8.89 6.65
N ARG A 40 10.73 7.85 6.33
CA ARG A 40 12.17 7.75 6.60
C ARG A 40 13.03 8.24 5.43
N GLN A 41 12.49 8.35 4.21
CA GLN A 41 13.25 8.81 3.03
C GLN A 41 13.24 10.33 2.83
N GLN A 42 12.69 11.11 3.78
CA GLN A 42 12.74 12.57 3.77
C GLN A 42 13.95 13.16 4.53
N TYR A 43 15.06 12.42 4.64
CA TYR A 43 16.32 12.89 5.25
C TYR A 43 17.44 12.93 4.22
#